data_AF-A0A5J4T8W4-F1
#
_entry.id   AF-A0A5J4T8W4-F1
#
_cell.length_a   1.000
_cell.length_b   1.000
_cell.length_c   1.000
_cell.angle_alpha   90.00
_cell.angle_beta   90.00
_cell.angle_gamma   90.00
#
_symmetry.space_group_name_H-M   'P 1'
#
loop_
_entity.id
_entity.type
_entity.pdbx_description
1 polymer ?
#
loop_
_entity_poly.entity_id
_entity_poly.type
_entity_poly.pdbx_seq_one_letter_code
_entity_poly.pdbx_strand_id
1 'polypeptide(L)'
;MKYEVAQLKHKYGNENIESEIKIIENKEKEKESKIRQLEEQKRIQETEINKLKQENSKEKQEKEKERNEKERKDSEIIKLKEENKKIKEENEKLKPKPSQVNSSVNSDFPIAIHNPDPSDIDFSNIDGRMKKITKKEDIYNTISLTQILENGIWEIETEFSGNLYCSCIGVMKDSLNFSTGQHSTNYSDRCVSYSSKQWKDGQIYYKNNWTIGNKGYSAGQKVKEQFDSEKGTLIFFVDGVQEPVYISGIKEK
;
A
#
# COMPACT_ATOMS: atom_id res chain seq x y z
N MET A 1 -10.05 71.69 50.17
CA MET A 1 -8.68 71.19 49.95
C MET A 1 -7.59 72.24 50.22
N LYS A 2 -7.50 73.35 49.46
CA LYS A 2 -6.42 74.35 49.65
C LYS A 2 -6.40 75.01 51.05
N TYR A 3 -7.58 75.27 51.63
CA TYR A 3 -7.71 75.83 52.99
C TYR A 3 -7.29 74.85 54.10
N GLU A 4 -7.64 73.56 53.96
CA GLU A 4 -7.27 72.52 54.94
C GLU A 4 -5.76 72.23 54.92
N VAL A 5 -5.14 72.23 53.73
CA VAL A 5 -3.68 72.08 53.59
C VAL A 5 -2.93 73.23 54.27
N ALA A 6 -3.45 74.46 54.18
CA ALA A 6 -2.86 75.62 54.86
C ALA A 6 -2.91 75.49 56.40
N GLN A 7 -4.03 74.99 56.95
CA GLN A 7 -4.15 74.72 58.39
C GLN A 7 -3.19 73.62 58.86
N LEU A 8 -3.01 72.56 58.07
CA LEU A 8 -2.09 71.46 58.38
C LEU A 8 -0.62 71.90 58.34
N LYS A 9 -0.23 72.74 57.36
CA LYS A 9 1.11 73.33 57.26
C LYS A 9 1.47 74.17 58.49
N HIS A 10 0.50 74.92 59.04
CA HIS A 10 0.69 75.69 60.28
C HIS A 10 0.83 74.78 61.52
N LYS A 11 0.13 73.63 61.56
CA LYS A 11 0.10 72.74 62.72
C LYS A 11 1.29 71.77 62.81
N TYR A 12 1.79 71.28 61.67
CA TYR A 12 2.78 70.18 61.62
C TYR A 12 4.10 70.54 60.92
N GLY A 13 4.25 71.79 60.45
CA GLY A 13 5.44 72.27 59.75
C GLY A 13 5.35 72.05 58.23
N ASN A 14 5.81 73.04 57.47
CA ASN A 14 5.63 73.08 56.02
C ASN A 14 6.39 71.97 55.29
N GLU A 15 7.61 71.66 55.72
CA GLU A 15 8.48 70.64 55.09
C GLU A 15 7.92 69.23 55.24
N ASN A 16 7.38 68.88 56.42
CA ASN A 16 6.76 67.58 56.66
C ASN A 16 5.53 67.36 55.76
N ILE A 17 4.65 68.36 55.67
CA ILE A 17 3.45 68.28 54.83
C ILE A 17 3.80 68.19 53.34
N GLU A 18 4.81 68.91 52.87
CA GLU A 18 5.26 68.81 51.47
C GLU A 18 5.87 67.45 51.13
N SER A 19 6.61 66.84 52.08
CA SER A 19 7.16 65.50 51.91
C SER A 19 6.06 64.42 51.80
N GLU A 20 5.01 64.51 52.61
CA GLU A 20 3.87 63.59 52.56
C GLU A 20 3.06 63.74 51.27
N ILE A 21 2.82 64.99 50.82
CA ILE A 21 2.17 65.26 49.53
C ILE A 21 2.95 64.60 48.40
N LYS A 22 4.28 64.75 48.36
CA LYS A 22 5.13 64.14 47.33
C LYS A 22 5.08 62.60 47.35
N ILE A 23 5.00 61.99 48.53
CA ILE A 23 4.82 60.53 48.67
C ILE A 23 3.45 60.10 48.13
N ILE A 24 2.40 60.85 48.42
CA ILE A 24 1.03 60.58 47.94
C ILE A 24 0.98 60.70 46.41
N GLU A 25 1.52 61.78 45.83
CA GLU A 25 1.57 61.98 44.39
C GLU A 25 2.33 60.86 43.66
N ASN A 26 3.45 60.38 44.24
CA ASN A 26 4.19 59.25 43.68
C ASN A 26 3.38 57.95 43.73
N LYS A 27 2.67 57.69 44.83
CA LYS A 27 1.78 56.52 44.97
C LYS A 27 0.60 56.59 44.00
N GLU A 28 0.05 57.78 43.76
CA GLU A 28 -1.02 57.98 42.77
C GLU A 28 -0.53 57.69 41.35
N LYS A 29 0.64 58.21 40.96
CA LYS A 29 1.28 57.91 39.67
C LYS A 29 1.55 56.41 39.48
N GLU A 30 2.01 55.72 40.53
CA GLU A 30 2.25 54.28 40.47
C GLU A 30 0.94 53.49 40.31
N LYS A 31 -0.12 53.87 41.04
CA LYS A 31 -1.45 53.26 40.89
C LYS A 31 -2.00 53.48 39.49
N GLU A 32 -1.88 54.68 38.95
CA GLU A 32 -2.37 55.02 37.62
C GLU A 32 -1.63 54.24 36.52
N SER A 33 -0.32 54.05 36.69
CA SER A 33 0.49 53.18 35.82
C SER A 33 0.01 51.73 35.85
N LYS A 34 -0.23 51.17 37.05
CA LYS A 34 -0.77 49.81 37.21
C LYS A 34 -2.16 49.65 36.60
N ILE A 35 -3.03 50.64 36.73
CA ILE A 35 -4.36 50.63 36.09
C ILE A 35 -4.23 50.53 34.57
N ARG A 36 -3.38 51.37 33.96
CA ARG A 36 -3.15 51.32 32.50
C ARG A 36 -2.60 49.97 32.03
N GLN A 37 -1.68 49.38 32.81
CA GLN A 37 -1.13 48.06 32.49
C GLN A 37 -2.21 46.96 32.54
N LEU A 38 -3.07 46.98 33.56
CA LEU A 38 -4.17 46.02 33.70
C LEU A 38 -5.22 46.18 32.60
N GLU A 39 -5.53 47.41 32.21
CA GLU A 39 -6.46 47.70 31.10
C GLU A 39 -5.94 47.17 29.77
N GLU A 40 -4.64 47.37 29.49
CA GLU A 40 -4.02 46.85 28.26
C GLU A 40 -3.98 45.31 28.27
N GLN A 41 -3.63 44.69 29.40
CA GLN A 41 -3.65 43.23 29.55
C GLN A 41 -5.06 42.67 29.31
N LYS A 42 -6.10 43.31 29.87
CA LYS A 42 -7.48 42.90 29.66
C LYS A 42 -7.88 43.00 28.18
N ARG A 43 -7.46 44.06 27.48
CA ARG A 43 -7.73 44.24 26.04
C ARG A 43 -7.08 43.15 25.19
N ILE A 44 -5.84 42.77 25.52
CA ILE A 44 -5.12 41.66 24.85
C ILE A 44 -5.84 40.33 25.11
N GLN A 45 -6.23 40.05 26.36
CA GLN A 45 -6.96 38.83 26.69
C GLN A 45 -8.32 38.74 25.97
N GLU A 46 -9.08 39.83 25.90
CA GLU A 46 -10.36 39.87 25.19
C GLU A 46 -10.19 39.59 23.69
N THR A 47 -9.13 40.12 23.07
CA THR A 47 -8.84 39.86 21.65
C THR A 47 -8.43 38.41 21.39
N GLU A 48 -7.66 37.81 22.29
CA GLU A 48 -7.26 36.39 22.20
C GLU A 48 -8.45 35.44 22.38
N ILE A 49 -9.32 35.72 23.37
CA ILE A 49 -10.56 34.96 23.58
C ILE A 49 -11.45 35.00 22.33
N ASN A 50 -11.57 36.17 21.69
CA ASN A 50 -12.38 36.29 20.48
C ASN A 50 -11.81 35.53 19.28
N LYS A 51 -10.47 35.51 19.11
CA LYS A 51 -9.80 34.69 18.09
C LYS A 51 -10.05 33.20 18.32
N LEU A 52 -9.84 32.72 19.54
CA LEU A 52 -10.06 31.32 19.91
C LEU A 52 -11.53 30.89 19.69
N LYS A 53 -12.50 31.76 20.01
CA LYS A 53 -13.91 31.50 19.72
C LYS A 53 -14.18 31.37 18.23
N GLN A 54 -13.56 32.21 17.40
CA GLN A 54 -13.73 32.17 15.95
C GLN A 54 -13.11 30.90 15.35
N GLU A 55 -11.92 30.51 15.80
CA GLU A 55 -11.25 29.28 15.37
C GLU A 55 -12.04 28.03 15.76
N ASN A 56 -12.48 27.94 17.02
CA ASN A 56 -13.33 26.83 17.48
C ASN A 56 -14.64 26.73 16.69
N SER A 57 -15.24 27.86 16.31
CA SER A 57 -16.45 27.87 15.49
C SER A 57 -16.19 27.35 14.07
N LYS A 58 -15.04 27.67 13.48
CA LYS A 58 -14.65 27.16 12.15
C LYS A 58 -14.36 25.66 12.19
N GLU A 59 -13.58 25.22 13.18
CA GLU A 59 -13.24 23.80 13.35
C GLU A 59 -14.50 22.95 13.55
N LYS A 60 -15.47 23.45 14.32
CA LYS A 60 -16.76 22.75 14.51
C LYS A 60 -17.54 22.62 13.20
N GLN A 61 -17.56 23.65 12.36
CA GLN A 61 -18.22 23.61 11.05
C GLN A 61 -17.52 22.66 10.08
N GLU A 62 -16.19 22.58 10.10
CA GLU A 62 -15.42 21.66 9.25
C GLU A 62 -15.67 20.20 9.65
N LYS A 63 -15.61 19.89 10.95
CA LYS A 63 -15.93 18.54 11.45
C LYS A 63 -17.34 18.09 11.12
N GLU A 64 -18.30 19.00 11.14
CA GLU A 64 -19.69 18.70 10.76
C GLU A 64 -19.84 18.43 9.26
N LYS A 65 -19.12 19.18 8.40
CA LYS A 65 -19.06 18.90 6.96
C LYS A 65 -18.44 17.55 6.66
N GLU A 66 -17.32 17.22 7.29
CA GLU A 66 -16.66 15.92 7.12
C GLU A 66 -17.56 14.77 7.53
N ARG A 67 -18.29 14.92 8.65
CA ARG A 67 -19.26 13.92 9.12
C ARG A 67 -20.39 13.72 8.11
N ASN A 68 -20.98 14.81 7.61
CA ASN A 68 -22.06 14.73 6.62
C ASN A 68 -21.59 14.10 5.30
N GLU A 69 -20.36 14.40 4.85
CA GLU A 69 -19.80 13.80 3.65
C GLU A 69 -19.54 12.29 3.84
N LYS A 70 -19.06 11.90 5.02
CA LYS A 70 -18.87 10.48 5.37
C LYS A 70 -20.19 9.72 5.37
N GLU A 71 -21.23 10.26 6.02
CA GLU A 71 -22.57 9.67 6.03
C GLU A 71 -23.16 9.53 4.61
N ARG A 72 -22.89 10.51 3.73
CA ARG A 72 -23.27 10.43 2.30
C ARG A 72 -22.54 9.30 1.56
N LYS A 73 -21.23 9.18 1.75
CA LYS A 73 -20.41 8.11 1.13
C LYS A 73 -20.82 6.73 1.63
N ASP A 74 -21.10 6.58 2.92
CA ASP A 74 -21.56 5.31 3.50
C ASP A 74 -22.92 4.90 2.94
N SER A 75 -23.84 5.87 2.77
CA SER A 75 -25.14 5.63 2.13
C SER A 75 -25.02 5.20 0.67
N GLU A 76 -24.06 5.76 -0.07
CA GLU A 76 -23.77 5.39 -1.46
C GLU A 76 -23.16 3.99 -1.57
N ILE A 77 -22.25 3.63 -0.66
CA ILE A 77 -21.68 2.28 -0.58
C ILE A 77 -22.78 1.23 -0.32
N ILE A 78 -23.73 1.52 0.57
CA ILE A 78 -24.86 0.61 0.85
C ILE A 78 -25.68 0.37 -0.42
N LYS A 79 -26.03 1.44 -1.15
CA LYS A 79 -26.79 1.33 -2.42
C LYS A 79 -26.03 0.52 -3.47
N LEU A 80 -24.74 0.78 -3.66
CA LEU A 80 -23.91 0.04 -4.62
C LEU A 80 -23.77 -1.44 -4.23
N LYS A 81 -23.70 -1.76 -2.93
CA LYS A 81 -23.69 -3.15 -2.46
C LYS A 81 -25.00 -3.87 -2.76
N GLU A 82 -26.14 -3.21 -2.56
CA GLU A 82 -27.45 -3.77 -2.92
C GLU A 82 -27.61 -3.97 -4.42
N GLU A 83 -27.16 -3.01 -5.23
CA GLU A 83 -27.19 -3.11 -6.70
C GLU A 83 -26.28 -4.24 -7.20
N ASN A 84 -25.06 -4.35 -6.69
CA ASN A 84 -24.16 -5.45 -7.01
C ASN A 84 -24.74 -6.81 -6.61
N LYS A 85 -25.46 -6.90 -5.49
CA LYS A 85 -26.15 -8.13 -5.09
C LYS A 85 -27.23 -8.51 -6.12
N LYS A 86 -28.05 -7.55 -6.56
CA LYS A 86 -29.09 -7.79 -7.59
C LYS A 86 -28.48 -8.22 -8.92
N ILE A 87 -27.43 -7.55 -9.38
CA ILE A 87 -26.72 -7.92 -10.62
C ILE A 87 -26.14 -9.33 -10.52
N LYS A 88 -25.58 -9.71 -9.36
CA LYS A 88 -25.07 -11.06 -9.13
C LYS A 88 -26.17 -12.12 -9.21
N GLU A 89 -27.32 -11.86 -8.60
CA GLU A 89 -28.49 -12.74 -8.66
C GLU A 89 -29.06 -12.85 -10.09
N GLU A 90 -29.06 -11.76 -10.86
CA GLU A 90 -29.51 -11.75 -12.25
C GLU A 90 -28.53 -12.48 -13.17
N ASN A 91 -27.23 -12.29 -12.98
CA ASN A 91 -26.19 -13.05 -13.67
C ASN A 91 -26.27 -14.55 -13.37
N GLU A 92 -26.64 -14.97 -12.16
CA GLU A 92 -26.89 -16.39 -11.87
C GLU A 92 -28.11 -16.96 -12.59
N LYS A 93 -29.14 -16.15 -12.84
CA LYS A 93 -30.33 -16.56 -13.60
C LYS A 93 -30.10 -16.61 -15.11
N LEU A 94 -29.17 -15.81 -15.62
CA LEU A 94 -28.77 -15.75 -17.03
C LEU A 94 -27.67 -16.76 -17.39
N LYS A 95 -27.03 -17.39 -16.39
CA LYS A 95 -26.19 -18.57 -16.65
C LYS A 95 -27.07 -19.65 -17.30
N PRO A 96 -26.65 -20.26 -18.42
CA PRO A 96 -27.38 -21.40 -18.98
C PRO A 96 -27.55 -22.45 -17.88
N LYS A 97 -28.77 -22.99 -17.74
CA LYS A 97 -29.04 -24.10 -16.83
C LYS A 97 -27.99 -25.18 -17.11
N PRO A 98 -27.24 -25.65 -16.10
CA PRO A 98 -26.42 -26.82 -16.30
C PRO A 98 -27.38 -27.96 -16.64
N SER A 99 -27.29 -28.45 -17.87
CA SER A 99 -27.55 -29.86 -18.14
C SER A 99 -26.88 -30.65 -17.02
N GLN A 100 -27.54 -31.69 -16.52
CA GLN A 100 -26.95 -32.63 -15.57
C GLN A 100 -25.62 -33.14 -16.12
N VAL A 101 -24.54 -32.44 -15.81
CA VAL A 101 -23.17 -32.83 -16.05
C VAL A 101 -22.60 -32.91 -14.66
N ASN A 102 -22.48 -34.17 -14.25
CA ASN A 102 -21.82 -34.70 -13.08
C ASN A 102 -20.92 -33.69 -12.35
N SER A 103 -21.10 -33.64 -11.04
CA SER A 103 -20.18 -33.10 -10.05
C SER A 103 -18.81 -33.81 -10.09
N SER A 104 -18.06 -33.61 -11.18
CA SER A 104 -16.68 -34.06 -11.39
C SER A 104 -15.85 -32.98 -12.10
N VAL A 105 -16.06 -31.69 -11.81
CA VAL A 105 -15.07 -30.67 -12.18
C VAL A 105 -14.02 -30.65 -11.08
N ASN A 106 -13.20 -31.69 -11.06
CA ASN A 106 -11.96 -31.75 -10.32
C ASN A 106 -10.96 -32.43 -11.27
N SER A 107 -9.98 -31.65 -11.75
CA SER A 107 -8.86 -32.03 -12.63
C SER A 107 -9.21 -32.22 -14.11
N ASP A 108 -8.76 -31.32 -15.00
CA ASP A 108 -8.60 -31.62 -16.44
C ASP A 108 -7.55 -30.74 -17.17
N PHE A 109 -6.71 -29.98 -16.47
CA PHE A 109 -5.48 -29.45 -17.07
C PHE A 109 -4.32 -30.36 -16.68
N PRO A 110 -3.90 -31.30 -17.55
CA PRO A 110 -2.77 -32.13 -17.24
C PRO A 110 -1.53 -31.24 -17.09
N ILE A 111 -0.90 -31.26 -15.92
CA ILE A 111 0.48 -30.79 -15.81
C ILE A 111 1.27 -31.78 -16.67
N ALA A 112 1.72 -31.38 -17.84
CA ALA A 112 2.59 -32.18 -18.69
C ALA A 112 3.88 -31.38 -18.86
N ILE A 113 5.00 -32.04 -18.58
CA ILE A 113 6.32 -31.40 -18.54
C ILE A 113 7.09 -31.81 -19.78
N HIS A 114 7.61 -30.82 -20.50
CA HIS A 114 8.68 -31.03 -21.46
C HIS A 114 10.02 -30.93 -20.73
N ASN A 115 10.75 -32.04 -20.69
CA ASN A 115 12.04 -32.15 -20.04
C ASN A 115 13.14 -32.43 -21.08
N PRO A 116 14.00 -31.45 -21.40
CA PRO A 116 15.10 -31.66 -22.35
C PRO A 116 16.28 -32.45 -21.78
N ASP A 117 16.32 -32.71 -20.47
CA ASP A 117 17.38 -33.47 -19.82
C ASP A 117 16.82 -34.49 -18.80
N PRO A 118 16.36 -35.66 -19.28
CA PRO A 118 15.88 -36.73 -18.40
C PRO A 118 16.98 -37.40 -17.58
N SER A 119 18.26 -37.11 -17.82
CA SER A 119 19.34 -37.65 -17.00
C SER A 119 19.46 -36.89 -15.68
N ASP A 120 19.34 -35.56 -15.71
CA ASP A 120 19.40 -34.68 -14.53
C ASP A 120 18.03 -34.48 -13.85
N ILE A 121 16.95 -34.37 -14.63
CA ILE A 121 15.63 -34.01 -14.11
C ILE A 121 14.72 -35.24 -14.03
N ASP A 122 14.28 -35.57 -12.81
CA ASP A 122 13.19 -36.52 -12.55
C ASP A 122 11.91 -35.79 -12.16
N PHE A 123 10.76 -36.40 -12.43
CA PHE A 123 9.50 -35.93 -11.88
C PHE A 123 8.56 -37.07 -11.49
N SER A 124 7.72 -36.81 -10.50
CA SER A 124 6.70 -37.75 -10.00
C SER A 124 5.39 -37.03 -9.73
N ASN A 125 4.28 -37.74 -9.86
CA ASN A 125 2.96 -37.21 -9.52
C ASN A 125 2.76 -37.29 -8.00
N ILE A 126 2.26 -36.20 -7.40
CA ILE A 126 1.77 -36.17 -6.03
C ILE A 126 0.25 -36.02 -6.08
N ASP A 127 -0.46 -37.01 -5.56
CA ASP A 127 -1.93 -37.04 -5.38
C ASP A 127 -2.74 -36.72 -6.65
N GLY A 128 -2.16 -36.94 -7.83
CA GLY A 128 -2.78 -36.67 -9.13
C GLY A 128 -3.01 -35.18 -9.46
N ARG A 129 -2.60 -34.27 -8.58
CA ARG A 129 -2.85 -32.81 -8.72
C ARG A 129 -1.58 -31.98 -8.81
N MET A 130 -0.46 -32.50 -8.31
CA MET A 130 0.81 -31.81 -8.25
C MET A 130 1.89 -32.66 -8.92
N LYS A 131 2.95 -32.00 -9.38
CA LYS A 131 4.18 -32.67 -9.79
C LYS A 131 5.32 -32.24 -8.90
N LYS A 132 6.07 -33.22 -8.42
CA LYS A 132 7.39 -32.99 -7.84
C LYS A 132 8.42 -33.10 -8.94
N ILE A 133 9.26 -32.09 -9.08
CA ILE A 133 10.41 -32.07 -9.98
C ILE A 133 11.66 -32.12 -9.09
N THR A 134 12.59 -33.01 -9.43
CA THR A 134 13.86 -33.20 -8.72
C THR A 134 15.00 -33.01 -9.70
N LYS A 135 15.94 -32.14 -9.36
CA LYS A 135 17.20 -31.91 -10.07
C LYS A 135 18.34 -32.61 -9.31
N LYS A 136 19.27 -33.24 -10.02
CA LYS A 136 20.30 -34.12 -9.42
C LYS A 136 21.69 -33.49 -9.41
N GLU A 137 22.06 -32.80 -10.48
CA GLU A 137 23.38 -32.23 -10.75
C GLU A 137 23.38 -30.71 -10.55
N ASP A 138 24.56 -30.07 -10.53
CA ASP A 138 24.70 -28.60 -10.49
C ASP A 138 24.98 -28.01 -11.88
N ILE A 139 24.12 -28.33 -12.85
CA ILE A 139 24.17 -27.78 -14.22
C ILE A 139 22.92 -26.94 -14.53
N TYR A 140 22.97 -26.07 -15.52
CA TYR A 140 21.78 -25.34 -15.95
C TYR A 140 20.78 -26.27 -16.62
N ASN A 141 19.51 -26.18 -16.22
CA ASN A 141 18.43 -26.87 -16.89
C ASN A 141 17.18 -26.02 -16.87
N THR A 142 16.40 -26.07 -17.96
CA THR A 142 15.11 -25.42 -18.07
C THR A 142 14.09 -26.45 -18.52
N ILE A 143 13.02 -26.60 -17.76
CA ILE A 143 11.84 -27.38 -18.15
C ILE A 143 10.70 -26.43 -18.48
N SER A 144 9.76 -26.89 -19.29
CA SER A 144 8.54 -26.15 -19.59
C SER A 144 7.32 -27.02 -19.39
N LEU A 145 6.16 -26.38 -19.21
CA LEU A 145 4.89 -27.08 -19.36
C LEU A 145 4.55 -27.17 -20.85
N THR A 146 3.96 -28.28 -21.28
CA THR A 146 3.50 -28.44 -22.67
C THR A 146 2.20 -27.67 -22.94
N GLN A 147 1.59 -27.09 -21.91
CA GLN A 147 0.34 -26.36 -22.03
C GLN A 147 0.57 -25.00 -22.68
N ILE A 148 -0.10 -24.75 -23.80
CA ILE A 148 -0.16 -23.43 -24.42
C ILE A 148 -1.23 -22.61 -23.68
N LEU A 149 -0.86 -21.40 -23.23
CA LEU A 149 -1.69 -20.52 -22.41
C LEU A 149 -2.51 -19.55 -23.29
N GLU A 150 -3.57 -20.06 -23.94
CA GLU A 150 -4.46 -19.26 -24.78
C GLU A 150 -5.78 -18.92 -24.07
N ASN A 151 -6.38 -17.78 -24.44
CA ASN A 151 -7.77 -17.40 -24.12
C ASN A 151 -8.17 -17.55 -22.64
N GLY A 152 -7.63 -16.69 -21.79
CA GLY A 152 -8.11 -16.51 -20.42
C GLY A 152 -7.04 -16.07 -19.45
N ILE A 153 -7.33 -16.29 -18.17
CA ILE A 153 -6.40 -16.07 -17.07
C ILE A 153 -5.90 -17.42 -16.60
N TRP A 154 -4.58 -17.60 -16.64
CA TRP A 154 -3.88 -18.82 -16.28
C TRP A 154 -3.11 -18.59 -14.98
N GLU A 155 -3.17 -19.57 -14.08
CA GLU A 155 -2.43 -19.54 -12.82
C GLU A 155 -1.67 -20.85 -12.62
N ILE A 156 -0.43 -20.74 -12.16
CA ILE A 156 0.35 -21.85 -11.65
C ILE A 156 0.94 -21.46 -10.29
N GLU A 157 0.88 -22.38 -9.33
CA GLU A 157 1.56 -22.26 -8.05
C GLU A 157 2.70 -23.28 -7.98
N THR A 158 3.86 -22.82 -7.54
CA THR A 158 5.08 -23.62 -7.40
C THR A 158 5.69 -23.41 -6.03
N GLU A 159 6.36 -24.42 -5.51
CA GLU A 159 7.12 -24.33 -4.27
C GLU A 159 8.55 -24.81 -4.55
N PHE A 160 9.52 -23.98 -4.20
CA PHE A 160 10.94 -24.27 -4.44
C PHE A 160 11.62 -24.76 -3.16
N SER A 161 12.60 -25.63 -3.30
CA SER A 161 13.39 -26.14 -2.16
C SER A 161 14.88 -26.22 -2.53
N GLY A 162 15.75 -26.26 -1.53
CA GLY A 162 17.21 -26.33 -1.72
C GLY A 162 17.87 -24.99 -2.03
N ASN A 163 18.98 -25.03 -2.76
CA ASN A 163 19.72 -23.85 -3.20
C ASN A 163 19.06 -23.27 -4.45
N LEU A 164 18.70 -21.98 -4.40
CA LEU A 164 18.00 -21.28 -5.48
C LEU A 164 18.89 -20.29 -6.22
N TYR A 165 20.21 -20.42 -6.10
CA TYR A 165 21.15 -19.66 -6.93
C TYR A 165 20.91 -19.99 -8.42
N CYS A 166 20.91 -18.96 -9.28
CA CYS A 166 20.53 -19.07 -10.69
C CYS A 166 19.16 -19.74 -10.95
N SER A 167 18.19 -19.57 -10.04
CA SER A 167 16.82 -20.06 -10.26
C SER A 167 15.88 -18.93 -10.65
N CYS A 168 14.97 -19.23 -11.58
CA CYS A 168 13.88 -18.34 -11.97
C CYS A 168 12.65 -19.14 -12.42
N ILE A 169 11.51 -18.46 -12.44
CA ILE A 169 10.25 -18.96 -12.99
C ILE A 169 9.69 -17.93 -13.97
N GLY A 170 8.89 -18.35 -14.94
CA GLY A 170 8.35 -17.44 -15.93
C GLY A 170 7.55 -18.10 -17.04
N VAL A 171 7.20 -17.29 -18.03
CA VAL A 171 6.55 -17.72 -19.28
C VAL A 171 7.50 -17.59 -20.45
N MET A 172 7.27 -18.40 -21.48
CA MET A 172 8.03 -18.44 -22.72
C MET A 172 7.09 -18.45 -23.92
N LYS A 173 7.60 -18.03 -25.09
CA LYS A 173 6.90 -18.23 -26.38
C LYS A 173 6.78 -19.72 -26.68
N ASP A 174 5.63 -20.14 -27.21
CA ASP A 174 5.33 -21.52 -27.63
C ASP A 174 6.38 -22.05 -28.62
N SER A 175 6.81 -21.19 -29.55
CA SER A 175 7.82 -21.54 -30.55
C SER A 175 9.23 -21.83 -30.00
N LEU A 176 9.49 -21.63 -28.70
CA LEU A 176 10.80 -21.85 -28.09
C LEU A 176 10.87 -23.27 -27.53
N ASN A 177 11.96 -23.99 -27.83
CA ASN A 177 12.29 -25.25 -27.18
C ASN A 177 13.69 -25.11 -26.59
N PHE A 178 13.85 -25.53 -25.34
CA PHE A 178 15.15 -25.54 -24.67
C PHE A 178 15.89 -26.84 -24.99
N SER A 179 17.19 -26.74 -25.23
CA SER A 179 18.11 -27.87 -25.18
C SER A 179 18.69 -28.04 -23.78
N THR A 180 19.25 -29.22 -23.50
CA THR A 180 20.05 -29.48 -22.28
C THR A 180 21.08 -28.39 -22.03
N GLY A 181 21.24 -27.95 -20.77
CA GLY A 181 22.24 -26.93 -20.42
C GLY A 181 21.80 -25.48 -20.65
N GLN A 182 20.61 -25.24 -21.21
CA GLN A 182 20.16 -23.88 -21.52
C GLN A 182 19.39 -23.24 -20.36
N HIS A 183 19.61 -21.95 -20.17
CA HIS A 183 18.93 -21.11 -19.17
C HIS A 183 18.01 -20.11 -19.87
N SER A 184 16.82 -19.86 -19.30
CA SER A 184 15.80 -18.96 -19.88
C SER A 184 16.31 -17.55 -20.19
N THR A 185 17.23 -17.04 -19.37
CA THR A 185 17.81 -15.70 -19.56
C THR A 185 18.72 -15.58 -20.78
N ASN A 186 19.10 -16.68 -21.42
CA ASN A 186 19.76 -16.60 -22.73
C ASN A 186 18.78 -16.24 -23.86
N TYR A 187 17.47 -16.23 -23.58
CA TYR A 187 16.37 -16.01 -24.53
C TYR A 187 15.41 -14.91 -24.04
N SER A 188 15.95 -13.82 -23.53
CA SER A 188 15.18 -12.76 -22.84
C SER A 188 14.14 -12.05 -23.71
N ASP A 189 14.26 -12.13 -25.04
CA ASP A 189 13.31 -11.65 -26.03
C ASP A 189 12.12 -12.61 -26.24
N ARG A 190 12.22 -13.83 -25.73
CA ARG A 190 11.22 -14.92 -25.85
C ARG A 190 10.78 -15.48 -24.50
N CYS A 191 11.42 -15.07 -23.42
CA CYS A 191 11.13 -15.49 -22.05
C CYS A 191 11.01 -14.29 -21.13
N VAL A 192 10.02 -14.32 -20.24
CA VAL A 192 10.03 -13.51 -19.01
C VAL A 192 10.61 -14.40 -17.91
N SER A 193 11.49 -13.88 -17.06
CA SER A 193 12.07 -14.67 -15.96
C SER A 193 12.09 -13.86 -14.66
N TYR A 194 11.29 -14.29 -13.68
CA TYR A 194 11.31 -13.79 -12.32
C TYR A 194 12.29 -14.60 -11.49
N SER A 195 13.34 -13.93 -11.01
CA SER A 195 14.45 -14.58 -10.30
C SER A 195 14.15 -14.83 -8.82
N SER A 196 14.85 -15.83 -8.26
CA SER A 196 14.91 -16.03 -6.82
C SER A 196 15.58 -14.84 -6.11
N LYS A 197 15.38 -14.76 -4.79
CA LYS A 197 16.10 -13.81 -3.93
C LYS A 197 17.61 -13.98 -4.03
N GLN A 198 18.09 -15.22 -4.08
CA GLN A 198 19.52 -15.55 -4.03
C GLN A 198 20.30 -15.20 -5.30
N TRP A 199 19.63 -15.12 -6.45
CA TRP A 199 20.32 -14.91 -7.72
C TRP A 199 20.39 -13.45 -8.15
N LYS A 200 19.23 -12.79 -8.29
CA LYS A 200 19.13 -11.39 -8.76
C LYS A 200 18.15 -10.59 -7.90
N ASP A 201 18.01 -10.96 -6.64
CA ASP A 201 17.21 -10.25 -5.66
C ASP A 201 15.75 -10.06 -6.08
N GLY A 202 15.15 -11.04 -6.76
CA GLY A 202 13.76 -10.94 -7.22
C GLY A 202 13.55 -10.15 -8.51
N GLN A 203 14.60 -9.69 -9.19
CA GLN A 203 14.42 -8.95 -10.43
C GLN A 203 13.73 -9.79 -11.51
N ILE A 204 12.94 -9.12 -12.36
CA ILE A 204 12.37 -9.72 -13.58
C ILE A 204 13.28 -9.39 -14.75
N TYR A 205 13.66 -10.41 -15.53
CA TYR A 205 14.38 -10.26 -16.78
C TYR A 205 13.44 -10.42 -17.98
N TYR A 206 13.42 -9.42 -18.85
CA TYR A 206 12.67 -9.45 -20.09
C TYR A 206 13.27 -8.43 -21.07
N LYS A 207 13.37 -8.79 -22.35
CA LYS A 207 13.92 -7.96 -23.44
C LYS A 207 15.28 -7.31 -23.09
N ASN A 208 16.21 -8.16 -22.65
CA ASN A 208 17.56 -7.79 -22.21
C ASN A 208 17.63 -6.79 -21.04
N ASN A 209 16.52 -6.58 -20.31
CA ASN A 209 16.47 -5.64 -19.20
C ASN A 209 16.11 -6.34 -17.88
N TRP A 210 16.88 -6.06 -16.84
CA TRP A 210 16.58 -6.47 -15.47
C TRP A 210 15.80 -5.36 -14.76
N THR A 211 14.60 -5.69 -14.29
CA THR A 211 13.70 -4.75 -13.62
C THR A 211 13.70 -5.02 -12.13
N ILE A 212 14.14 -4.02 -11.34
CA ILE A 212 14.17 -4.03 -9.87
C ILE A 212 12.80 -3.66 -9.28
N GLY A 213 12.57 -4.06 -8.02
CA GLY A 213 11.42 -3.64 -7.23
C GLY A 213 10.67 -4.79 -6.55
N ASN A 214 10.88 -6.02 -7.02
CA ASN A 214 10.34 -7.22 -6.39
C ASN A 214 11.23 -7.71 -5.26
N LYS A 215 10.63 -8.42 -4.30
CA LYS A 215 11.35 -8.99 -3.17
C LYS A 215 12.11 -10.24 -3.58
N GLY A 216 11.56 -11.05 -4.50
CA GLY A 216 12.07 -12.38 -4.84
C GLY A 216 11.63 -13.44 -3.83
N TYR A 217 11.74 -14.71 -4.22
CA TYR A 217 11.35 -15.86 -3.41
C TYR A 217 12.56 -16.65 -2.90
N SER A 218 12.35 -17.34 -1.77
CA SER A 218 13.31 -18.22 -1.10
C SER A 218 12.74 -19.64 -0.99
N ALA A 219 13.59 -20.60 -0.61
CA ALA A 219 13.18 -21.98 -0.42
C ALA A 219 12.04 -22.09 0.62
N GLY A 220 11.06 -22.93 0.34
CA GLY A 220 9.85 -23.15 1.14
C GLY A 220 8.72 -22.14 0.90
N GLN A 221 8.95 -21.10 0.10
CA GLN A 221 7.89 -20.14 -0.25
C GLN A 221 7.13 -20.59 -1.49
N LYS A 222 5.84 -20.27 -1.51
CA LYS A 222 4.96 -20.51 -2.65
C LYS A 222 5.02 -19.34 -3.62
N VAL A 223 5.30 -19.62 -4.88
CA VAL A 223 5.33 -18.64 -5.96
C VAL A 223 4.16 -18.93 -6.90
N LYS A 224 3.24 -17.96 -6.99
CA LYS A 224 2.15 -18.00 -7.96
C LYS A 224 2.47 -17.07 -9.12
N GLU A 225 2.30 -17.56 -10.34
CA GLU A 225 2.31 -16.76 -11.56
C GLU A 225 0.89 -16.67 -12.09
N GLN A 226 0.45 -15.46 -12.45
CA GLN A 226 -0.85 -15.23 -13.08
C GLN A 226 -0.62 -14.56 -14.43
N PHE A 227 -0.95 -15.26 -15.50
CA PHE A 227 -0.89 -14.77 -16.87
C PHE A 227 -2.30 -14.47 -17.38
N ASP A 228 -2.56 -13.21 -17.72
CA ASP A 228 -3.80 -12.77 -18.39
C ASP A 228 -3.49 -12.63 -19.89
N SER A 229 -3.94 -13.59 -20.69
CA SER A 229 -3.63 -13.63 -22.13
C SER A 229 -4.33 -12.52 -22.91
N GLU A 230 -5.47 -12.03 -22.42
CA GLU A 230 -6.23 -10.97 -23.08
C GLU A 230 -5.55 -9.61 -22.90
N LYS A 231 -4.98 -9.36 -21.73
CA LYS A 231 -4.22 -8.14 -21.44
C LYS A 231 -2.74 -8.26 -21.78
N GLY A 232 -2.24 -9.48 -21.95
CA GLY A 232 -0.82 -9.77 -22.12
C GLY A 232 -0.01 -9.36 -20.88
N THR A 233 -0.52 -9.68 -19.69
CA THR A 233 0.13 -9.33 -18.41
C THR A 233 0.53 -10.56 -17.62
N LEU A 234 1.70 -10.51 -16.99
CA LEU A 234 2.21 -11.54 -16.08
C LEU A 234 2.50 -10.92 -14.70
N ILE A 235 1.82 -11.44 -13.68
CA ILE A 235 1.91 -10.98 -12.29
C ILE A 235 2.45 -12.11 -11.42
N PHE A 236 3.30 -11.78 -10.46
CA PHE A 236 3.89 -12.71 -9.51
C PHE A 236 3.37 -12.48 -8.10
N PHE A 237 3.21 -13.56 -7.34
CA PHE A 237 2.87 -13.53 -5.92
C PHE A 237 3.83 -14.43 -5.15
N VAL A 238 4.27 -13.99 -3.97
CA VAL A 238 5.06 -14.79 -3.03
C VAL A 238 4.27 -14.94 -1.73
N ASP A 239 3.98 -16.18 -1.33
CA ASP A 239 3.14 -16.53 -0.18
C ASP A 239 1.78 -15.79 -0.17
N GLY A 240 1.18 -15.66 -1.35
CA GLY A 240 -0.10 -14.97 -1.56
C GLY A 240 -0.03 -13.44 -1.60
N VAL A 241 1.14 -12.84 -1.38
CA VAL A 241 1.37 -11.40 -1.50
C VAL A 241 1.80 -11.06 -2.93
N GLN A 242 1.10 -10.14 -3.59
CA GLN A 242 1.47 -9.70 -4.93
C GLN A 242 2.79 -8.93 -4.91
N GLU A 243 3.69 -9.25 -5.82
CA GLU A 243 4.94 -8.53 -6.00
C GLU A 243 4.71 -7.18 -6.73
N PRO A 244 5.48 -6.11 -6.43
CA PRO A 244 5.21 -4.77 -6.95
C PRO A 244 5.33 -4.61 -8.47
N VAL A 245 6.23 -5.36 -9.10
CA VAL A 245 6.55 -5.29 -10.52
C VAL A 245 5.90 -6.46 -11.25
N TYR A 246 5.17 -6.12 -12.31
CA TYR A 246 4.56 -7.05 -13.25
C TYR A 246 4.98 -6.69 -14.68
N ILE A 247 4.85 -7.64 -15.61
CA ILE A 247 5.13 -7.41 -17.03
C ILE A 247 3.81 -7.22 -17.77
N SER A 248 3.80 -6.29 -18.72
CA SER A 248 2.70 -6.09 -19.66
C SER A 248 3.21 -6.08 -21.10
N GLY A 249 2.29 -6.18 -22.06
CA GLY A 249 2.64 -6.17 -23.48
C GLY A 249 3.19 -7.50 -24.00
N ILE A 250 2.91 -8.61 -23.31
CA ILE A 250 3.15 -9.97 -23.81
C ILE A 250 2.04 -10.25 -24.85
N LYS A 251 2.30 -9.86 -26.10
CA LYS A 251 1.34 -9.97 -27.22
C LYS A 251 1.63 -11.16 -28.14
N GLU A 252 2.72 -11.86 -27.88
CA GLU A 252 3.30 -12.85 -28.77
C GLU A 252 2.88 -14.23 -28.30
N LYS A 253 2.57 -15.10 -29.26
CA LYS A 253 2.42 -16.54 -29.05
C LYS A 253 3.81 -17.20 -29.06
#